data_AF-A0A645GS74-F1
#
_entry.id   AF-A0A645GS74-F1
#
_cell.length_a   1.000
_cell.length_b   1.000
_cell.length_c   1.000
_cell.angle_alpha   90.00
_cell.angle_beta   90.00
_cell.angle_gamma   90.00
#
_symmetry.space_group_name_H-M   'P 1'
#
loop_
_entity.id
_entity.type
_entity.pdbx_description
1 polymer ?
#
loop_
_entity_poly.entity_id
_entity_poly.type
_entity_poly.pdbx_seq_one_letter_code
_entity_poly.pdbx_strand_id
1 'polypeptide(L)'
;MEQENMEVMEQEQTPVEEENGQVPAGDPADQPENEKTFTQEEVNKIIQKRLDRERQKNELRNNPDEYIKSLEEREAEVLKRELRAEADRMRISELESRSNQVQPVEILNYLDYSNEEAMKESFEKFQEDIVRPITREIWKLALRGKAPRTGGTVDPDRGIKDAFKPKR
;
A
#
# COMPACT_ATOMS: atom_id res chain seq x y z
N MET A 1 -55.62 -48.74 1.80
CA MET A 1 -54.25 -48.69 2.35
C MET A 1 -53.33 -48.62 1.16
N GLU A 2 -53.05 -47.38 0.80
CA GLU A 2 -52.43 -46.95 -0.46
C GLU A 2 -50.91 -46.96 -0.31
N GLN A 3 -50.25 -47.34 -1.40
CA GLN A 3 -48.80 -47.29 -1.57
C GLN A 3 -48.41 -45.84 -1.84
N GLU A 4 -47.49 -45.29 -1.05
CA GLU A 4 -46.89 -43.98 -1.31
C GLU A 4 -45.55 -44.13 -2.04
N ASN A 5 -45.47 -43.40 -3.14
CA ASN A 5 -44.32 -43.16 -4.00
C ASN A 5 -43.27 -42.28 -3.30
N MET A 6 -41.99 -42.53 -3.56
CA MET A 6 -40.97 -41.47 -3.61
C MET A 6 -39.82 -41.88 -4.55
N GLU A 7 -40.01 -41.49 -5.81
CA GLU A 7 -39.05 -40.76 -6.66
C GLU A 7 -37.58 -41.23 -6.71
N VAL A 8 -37.31 -42.06 -7.71
CA VAL A 8 -35.98 -42.24 -8.33
C VAL A 8 -35.81 -41.11 -9.34
N MET A 9 -34.94 -40.15 -9.05
CA MET A 9 -34.59 -39.08 -9.99
C MET A 9 -33.39 -39.54 -10.83
N GLU A 10 -33.68 -40.13 -12.00
CA GLU A 10 -32.75 -40.26 -13.11
C GLU A 10 -32.31 -38.86 -13.55
N GLN A 11 -31.00 -38.57 -13.48
CA GLN A 11 -30.42 -37.46 -14.21
C GLN A 11 -29.94 -37.96 -15.56
N GLU A 12 -30.71 -37.56 -16.58
CA GLU A 12 -30.46 -37.77 -18.00
C GLU A 12 -29.09 -37.23 -18.43
N GLN A 13 -28.37 -38.06 -19.17
CA GLN A 13 -27.21 -37.68 -19.95
C GLN A 13 -27.65 -36.74 -21.09
N THR A 14 -27.13 -35.52 -21.11
CA THR A 14 -27.23 -34.65 -22.29
C THR A 14 -26.06 -34.96 -23.24
N PRO A 15 -26.29 -35.07 -24.56
CA PRO A 15 -25.26 -35.43 -25.52
C PRO A 15 -24.37 -34.22 -25.84
N VAL A 16 -23.06 -34.47 -25.94
CA VAL A 16 -22.07 -33.50 -26.41
C VAL A 16 -22.13 -33.47 -27.93
N GLU A 17 -22.63 -32.38 -28.52
CA GLU A 17 -22.47 -32.09 -29.94
C GLU A 17 -21.03 -31.60 -30.20
N GLU A 18 -20.30 -32.32 -31.04
CA GLU A 18 -19.02 -31.90 -31.62
C GLU A 18 -19.28 -30.78 -32.64
N GLU A 19 -19.04 -29.52 -32.27
CA GLU A 19 -19.01 -28.42 -33.24
C GLU A 19 -17.60 -28.27 -33.83
N ASN A 20 -17.45 -28.81 -35.04
CA ASN A 20 -16.31 -28.64 -35.92
C ASN A 20 -16.26 -27.18 -36.44
N GLY A 21 -15.33 -26.38 -35.90
CA GLY A 21 -15.18 -24.96 -36.23
C GLY A 21 -14.65 -24.72 -37.65
N GLN A 22 -15.56 -24.56 -38.60
CA GLN A 22 -15.29 -24.02 -39.93
C GLN A 22 -15.24 -22.48 -39.86
N VAL A 23 -14.05 -21.89 -40.04
CA VAL A 23 -13.88 -20.43 -40.17
C VAL A 23 -14.41 -19.94 -41.54
N PRO A 24 -15.31 -18.94 -41.60
CA PRO A 24 -15.73 -18.35 -42.86
C PRO A 24 -14.67 -17.35 -43.37
N ALA A 25 -14.34 -17.45 -44.66
CA ALA A 25 -13.44 -16.55 -45.36
C ALA A 25 -14.08 -15.16 -45.55
N GLY A 26 -13.42 -14.11 -45.03
CA GLY A 26 -13.73 -12.70 -45.30
C GLY A 26 -12.62 -12.04 -46.13
N ASP A 27 -13.02 -11.12 -47.01
CA ASP A 27 -12.21 -10.42 -48.03
C ASP A 27 -10.99 -9.64 -47.48
N PRO A 28 -9.92 -9.42 -48.29
CA PRO A 28 -8.62 -8.95 -47.85
C PRO A 28 -8.45 -7.43 -48.04
N ALA A 29 -8.60 -6.63 -46.97
CA ALA A 29 -8.13 -5.24 -46.98
C ALA A 29 -8.05 -4.67 -45.56
N ASP A 30 -6.95 -4.92 -44.83
CA ASP A 30 -6.13 -3.89 -44.19
C ASP A 30 -4.98 -4.54 -43.40
N GLN A 31 -3.90 -3.78 -43.26
CA GLN A 31 -2.53 -4.20 -42.97
C GLN A 31 -2.32 -4.88 -41.59
N PRO A 32 -1.23 -5.66 -41.41
CA PRO A 32 -1.10 -6.60 -40.31
C PRO A 32 -0.79 -5.85 -39.00
N GLU A 33 -1.81 -5.65 -38.16
CA GLU A 33 -1.59 -5.61 -36.72
C GLU A 33 -1.10 -6.99 -36.32
N ASN A 34 0.23 -7.13 -36.22
CA ASN A 34 0.99 -8.25 -35.68
C ASN A 34 0.13 -9.16 -34.78
N GLU A 35 -0.56 -10.12 -35.40
CA GLU A 35 -1.31 -11.14 -34.71
C GLU A 35 -0.27 -11.88 -33.88
N LYS A 36 -0.29 -11.68 -32.56
CA LYS A 36 0.62 -12.33 -31.62
C LYS A 36 0.30 -13.82 -31.60
N THR A 37 0.71 -14.49 -32.66
CA THR A 37 0.70 -15.93 -32.79
C THR A 37 1.85 -16.43 -31.93
N PHE A 38 1.53 -17.25 -30.94
CA PHE A 38 2.56 -17.85 -30.11
C PHE A 38 3.39 -18.78 -30.98
N THR A 39 4.71 -18.63 -30.92
CA THR A 39 5.62 -19.62 -31.50
C THR A 39 5.48 -20.94 -30.76
N GLN A 40 5.77 -22.07 -31.42
CA GLN A 40 5.70 -23.39 -30.76
C GLN A 40 6.58 -23.46 -29.51
N GLU A 41 7.71 -22.76 -29.51
CA GLU A 41 8.59 -22.64 -28.34
C GLU A 41 7.92 -21.89 -27.18
N GLU A 42 7.19 -20.81 -27.48
CA GLU A 42 6.42 -20.06 -26.47
C GLU A 42 5.27 -20.89 -25.92
N VAL A 43 4.54 -21.62 -26.79
CA VAL A 43 3.49 -22.55 -26.36
C VAL A 43 4.07 -23.62 -25.44
N ASN A 44 5.21 -24.23 -25.81
CA ASN A 44 5.89 -25.22 -24.98
C ASN A 44 6.31 -24.62 -23.62
N LYS A 45 6.85 -23.40 -23.61
CA LYS A 45 7.19 -22.68 -22.36
C LYS A 45 5.96 -22.43 -21.49
N ILE A 46 4.83 -22.04 -22.09
CA ILE A 46 3.58 -21.81 -21.38
C ILE A 46 3.06 -23.11 -20.77
N ILE A 47 3.08 -24.22 -21.54
CA ILE A 47 2.66 -25.54 -21.07
C ILE A 47 3.52 -25.98 -19.90
N GLN A 48 4.85 -25.91 -20.01
CA GLN A 48 5.76 -26.29 -18.93
C GLN A 48 5.50 -25.45 -17.68
N LYS A 49 5.40 -24.12 -17.81
CA LYS A 49 5.09 -23.23 -16.68
C LYS A 49 3.76 -23.55 -16.02
N ARG A 50 2.76 -23.98 -16.78
CA ARG A 50 1.44 -24.37 -16.27
C ARG A 50 1.50 -25.74 -15.58
N LEU A 51 2.22 -26.69 -16.15
CA LEU A 51 2.44 -28.01 -15.59
C LEU A 51 3.21 -27.94 -14.26
N ASP A 52 4.27 -27.13 -14.21
CA ASP A 52 5.07 -26.91 -13.00
C ASP A 52 4.23 -26.26 -11.89
N ARG A 53 3.39 -25.28 -12.25
CA ARG A 53 2.47 -24.66 -11.28
C ARG A 53 1.44 -25.66 -10.74
N GLU A 54 0.88 -26.51 -11.59
CA GLU A 54 -0.07 -27.55 -11.15
C GLU A 54 0.63 -28.63 -10.31
N ARG A 55 1.87 -29.03 -10.65
CA ARG A 55 2.68 -29.94 -9.83
C ARG A 55 2.97 -29.35 -8.46
N GLN A 56 3.42 -28.10 -8.38
CA GLN A 56 3.64 -27.40 -7.11
C GLN A 56 2.34 -27.33 -6.29
N LYS A 57 1.21 -27.02 -6.91
CA LYS A 57 -0.09 -26.97 -6.23
C LYS A 57 -0.52 -28.35 -5.71
N ASN A 58 -0.25 -29.42 -6.46
CA ASN A 58 -0.53 -30.79 -6.01
C ASN A 58 0.43 -31.25 -4.92
N GLU A 59 1.72 -30.91 -5.00
CA GLU A 59 2.72 -31.22 -3.98
C GLU A 59 2.37 -30.53 -2.65
N LEU A 60 2.01 -29.23 -2.67
CA LEU A 60 1.51 -28.55 -1.48
C LEU A 60 0.22 -29.21 -0.94
N ARG A 61 -0.70 -29.66 -1.81
CA ARG A 61 -1.92 -30.36 -1.35
C ARG A 61 -1.64 -31.73 -0.73
N ASN A 62 -0.57 -32.40 -1.17
CA ASN A 62 -0.16 -33.69 -0.63
C ASN A 62 0.61 -33.55 0.71
N ASN A 63 1.10 -32.34 1.02
CA ASN A 63 1.74 -31.97 2.30
C ASN A 63 0.90 -30.90 3.03
N PRO A 64 -0.18 -31.29 3.74
CA PRO A 64 -1.12 -30.34 4.35
C PRO A 64 -0.45 -29.37 5.33
N ASP A 65 0.56 -29.80 6.08
CA ASP A 65 1.26 -28.96 7.06
C ASP A 65 2.08 -27.84 6.39
N GLU A 66 2.76 -28.13 5.28
CA GLU A 66 3.51 -27.13 4.51
C GLU A 66 2.57 -26.13 3.84
N TYR A 67 1.42 -26.61 3.36
CA TYR A 67 0.39 -25.76 2.78
C TYR A 67 -0.23 -24.80 3.80
N ILE A 68 -0.59 -25.29 4.99
CA ILE A 68 -1.12 -24.46 6.08
C ILE A 68 -0.11 -23.38 6.46
N LYS A 69 1.16 -23.75 6.66
CA LYS A 69 2.23 -22.80 6.96
C LYS A 69 2.38 -21.73 5.87
N SER A 70 2.32 -22.11 4.59
CA SER A 70 2.42 -21.15 3.48
C SER A 70 1.25 -20.16 3.44
N LEU A 71 0.05 -20.61 3.84
CA LEU A 71 -1.12 -19.74 3.97
C LEU A 71 -0.97 -18.79 5.15
N GLU A 72 -0.54 -19.29 6.31
CA GLU A 72 -0.29 -18.48 7.50
C GLU A 72 0.76 -17.38 7.23
N GLU A 73 1.86 -17.71 6.56
CA GLU A 73 2.89 -16.74 6.17
C GLU A 73 2.32 -15.66 5.24
N ARG A 74 1.48 -16.06 4.28
CA ARG A 74 0.82 -15.12 3.36
C ARG A 74 -0.18 -14.23 4.08
N GLU A 75 -0.98 -14.78 4.98
CA GLU A 75 -1.95 -14.02 5.78
C GLU A 75 -1.23 -13.01 6.68
N ALA A 76 -0.12 -13.41 7.31
CA ALA A 76 0.72 -12.51 8.10
C ALA A 76 1.33 -11.38 7.25
N GLU A 77 1.78 -11.67 6.02
CA GLU A 77 2.30 -10.64 5.11
C GLU A 77 1.21 -9.66 4.66
N VAL A 78 0.00 -10.16 4.36
CA VAL A 78 -1.16 -9.31 4.01
C VAL A 78 -1.53 -8.41 5.19
N LEU A 79 -1.66 -8.97 6.40
CA LEU A 79 -1.93 -8.21 7.61
C LEU A 79 -0.89 -7.10 7.81
N LYS A 80 0.40 -7.43 7.68
CA LYS A 80 1.50 -6.45 7.80
C LYS A 80 1.37 -5.32 6.78
N ARG A 81 0.97 -5.63 5.54
CA ARG A 81 0.75 -4.63 4.49
C ARG A 81 -0.44 -3.73 4.78
N GLU A 82 -1.53 -4.28 5.30
CA GLU A 82 -2.72 -3.54 5.70
C GLU A 82 -2.41 -2.58 6.85
N LEU A 83 -1.79 -3.08 7.92
CA LEU A 83 -1.36 -2.26 9.06
C LEU A 83 -0.38 -1.17 8.65
N ARG A 84 0.52 -1.45 7.70
CA ARG A 84 1.43 -0.43 7.15
C ARG A 84 0.69 0.66 6.39
N ALA A 85 -0.34 0.31 5.62
CA ALA A 85 -1.16 1.29 4.93
C ALA A 85 -1.98 2.13 5.94
N GLU A 86 -2.46 1.52 7.03
CA GLU A 86 -3.14 2.25 8.10
C GLU A 86 -2.19 3.23 8.82
N ALA A 87 -0.98 2.78 9.18
CA ALA A 87 0.02 3.64 9.79
C ALA A 87 0.40 4.84 8.90
N ASP A 88 0.47 4.65 7.57
CA ASP A 88 0.71 5.77 6.66
C ASP A 88 -0.47 6.76 6.61
N ARG A 89 -1.72 6.27 6.67
CA ARG A 89 -2.90 7.14 6.78
C ARG A 89 -2.87 7.94 8.08
N MET A 90 -2.51 7.31 9.21
CA MET A 90 -2.36 8.00 10.50
C MET A 90 -1.28 9.09 10.43
N ARG A 91 -0.13 8.78 9.83
CA ARG A 91 0.94 9.76 9.59
C ARG A 91 0.43 10.95 8.78
N ILE A 92 -0.28 10.70 7.67
CA ILE A 92 -0.84 11.78 6.82
C ILE A 92 -1.86 12.61 7.61
N SER A 93 -2.75 11.98 8.37
CA SER A 93 -3.73 12.67 9.22
C SER A 93 -3.08 13.56 10.29
N GLU A 94 -2.02 13.08 10.94
CA GLU A 94 -1.23 13.88 11.90
C GLU A 94 -0.53 15.07 11.22
N LEU A 95 -0.08 14.91 9.97
CA LEU A 95 0.50 16.00 9.19
C LEU A 95 -0.53 17.07 8.83
N GLU A 96 -1.73 16.66 8.43
CA GLU A 96 -2.83 17.58 8.08
C GLU A 96 -3.33 18.36 9.30
N SER A 97 -3.43 17.70 10.46
CA SER A 97 -3.86 18.36 11.70
C SER A 97 -2.83 19.35 12.26
N ARG A 98 -1.53 19.14 11.96
CA ARG A 98 -0.43 19.99 12.42
C ARG A 98 0.22 20.69 11.24
N SER A 99 -0.35 21.83 10.85
CA SER A 99 -0.08 22.59 9.61
C SER A 99 1.38 22.90 9.24
N ASN A 100 2.38 22.62 10.08
CA ASN A 100 3.80 22.89 9.83
C ASN A 100 4.75 21.72 10.20
N GLN A 101 4.26 20.48 10.33
CA GLN A 101 5.11 19.32 10.61
C GLN A 101 5.37 18.53 9.34
N VAL A 102 6.60 18.04 9.16
CA VAL A 102 6.96 17.08 8.11
C VAL A 102 7.43 15.83 8.82
N GLN A 103 6.73 14.72 8.62
CA GLN A 103 7.06 13.41 9.17
C GLN A 103 7.54 12.52 8.02
N PRO A 104 8.80 12.04 8.06
CA PRO A 104 9.34 11.17 7.02
C PRO A 104 8.53 9.87 6.83
N VAL A 105 8.44 9.37 5.59
CA VAL A 105 7.75 8.09 5.30
C VAL A 105 8.52 6.92 5.91
N GLU A 106 9.83 7.09 6.08
CA GLU A 106 10.78 6.11 6.61
C GLU A 106 10.43 5.66 8.04
N ILE A 107 9.64 6.46 8.78
CA ILE A 107 9.15 6.10 10.13
C ILE A 107 8.37 4.78 10.09
N LEU A 108 7.64 4.52 9.00
CA LEU A 108 6.89 3.28 8.80
C LEU A 108 7.79 2.03 8.79
N ASN A 109 9.09 2.16 8.61
CA ASN A 109 10.00 0.99 8.68
C ASN A 109 10.29 0.56 10.13
N TYR A 110 9.99 1.41 11.11
CA TYR A 110 10.35 1.21 12.51
C TYR A 110 9.15 0.91 13.42
N LEU A 111 7.94 0.90 12.87
CA LEU A 111 6.73 0.55 13.62
C LEU A 111 6.58 -0.96 13.76
N ASP A 112 5.93 -1.37 14.85
CA ASP A 112 5.60 -2.76 15.10
C ASP A 112 4.32 -3.13 14.34
N TYR A 113 4.38 -4.13 13.46
CA TYR A 113 3.24 -4.59 12.66
C TYR A 113 2.77 -6.00 13.07
N SER A 114 3.07 -6.42 14.30
CA SER A 114 2.65 -7.73 14.81
C SER A 114 1.13 -7.83 14.97
N ASN A 115 0.48 -6.72 15.33
CA ASN A 115 -0.97 -6.56 15.39
C ASN A 115 -1.33 -5.06 15.39
N GLU A 116 -2.62 -4.76 15.34
CA GLU A 116 -3.13 -3.38 15.26
C GLU A 116 -2.79 -2.54 16.50
N GLU A 117 -2.90 -3.13 17.69
CA GLU A 117 -2.64 -2.46 18.97
C GLU A 117 -1.16 -2.08 19.11
N ALA A 118 -0.26 -2.99 18.78
CA ALA A 118 1.19 -2.77 18.79
C ALA A 118 1.60 -1.71 17.75
N MET A 119 0.96 -1.70 16.57
CA MET A 119 1.17 -0.67 15.55
C MET A 119 0.77 0.71 16.06
N LYS A 120 -0.43 0.82 16.67
CA LYS A 120 -0.92 2.08 17.23
C LYS A 120 -0.07 2.56 18.40
N GLU A 121 0.30 1.67 19.32
CA GLU A 121 1.14 1.99 20.46
C GLU A 121 2.54 2.44 20.03
N SER A 122 3.16 1.74 19.08
CA SER A 122 4.48 2.13 18.55
C SER A 122 4.43 3.48 17.82
N PHE A 123 3.34 3.76 17.08
CA PHE A 123 3.11 5.05 16.45
C PHE A 123 2.92 6.18 17.47
N GLU A 124 2.11 5.97 18.50
CA GLU A 124 1.86 6.96 19.55
C GLU A 124 3.13 7.26 20.35
N LYS A 125 3.91 6.23 20.73
CA LYS A 125 5.23 6.40 21.35
C LYS A 125 6.16 7.23 20.48
N PHE A 126 6.20 6.96 19.18
CA PHE A 126 6.99 7.78 18.24
C PHE A 126 6.55 9.27 18.26
N GLN A 127 5.24 9.53 18.30
CA GLN A 127 4.73 10.89 18.40
C GLN A 127 5.12 11.57 19.72
N GLU A 128 5.00 10.89 20.85
CA GLU A 128 5.28 11.44 22.18
C GLU A 128 6.78 11.62 22.44
N ASP A 129 7.60 10.64 22.08
CA ASP A 129 9.02 10.59 22.44
C ASP A 129 9.91 11.35 21.47
N ILE A 130 9.51 11.44 20.18
CA ILE A 130 10.34 12.02 19.13
C ILE A 130 9.71 13.30 18.58
N VAL A 131 8.47 13.23 18.08
CA VAL A 131 7.87 14.36 17.36
C VAL A 131 7.57 15.52 18.30
N ARG A 132 6.93 15.28 19.46
CA ARG A 132 6.52 16.35 20.38
C ARG A 132 7.70 17.12 21.00
N PRO A 133 8.79 16.48 21.44
CA PRO A 133 9.94 17.19 21.98
C PRO A 133 10.63 18.03 20.90
N ILE A 134 10.86 17.46 19.71
CA ILE A 134 11.49 18.18 18.60
C ILE A 134 10.65 19.41 18.22
N THR A 135 9.33 19.23 18.08
CA THR A 135 8.43 20.32 17.66
C THR A 135 8.34 21.40 18.73
N ARG A 136 8.32 21.04 20.02
CA ARG A 136 8.38 21.99 21.13
C ARG A 136 9.67 22.82 21.09
N GLU A 137 10.82 22.21 20.85
CA GLU A 137 12.10 22.91 20.76
C GLU A 137 12.16 23.81 19.51
N ILE A 138 11.66 23.36 18.36
CA ILE A 138 11.55 24.19 17.15
C ILE A 138 10.66 25.42 17.42
N TRP A 139 9.52 25.22 18.07
CA TRP A 139 8.63 26.33 18.44
C TRP A 139 9.29 27.30 19.43
N LYS A 140 9.99 26.80 20.46
CA LYS A 140 10.77 27.65 21.36
C LYS A 140 11.82 28.45 20.60
N LEU A 141 12.51 27.85 19.64
CA LEU A 141 13.52 28.51 18.83
C LEU A 141 12.91 29.58 17.90
N ALA A 142 11.78 29.26 17.27
CA ALA A 142 11.04 30.20 16.41
C ALA A 142 10.49 31.40 17.19
N LEU A 143 10.04 31.18 18.43
CA LEU A 143 9.57 32.23 19.34
C LEU A 143 10.72 32.99 20.00
N ARG A 144 11.94 32.45 20.01
CA ARG A 144 13.11 33.15 20.53
C ARG A 144 13.45 34.29 19.57
N GLY A 145 13.02 35.50 19.94
CA GLY A 145 13.35 36.72 19.21
C GLY A 145 14.85 36.84 18.92
N LYS A 146 15.21 37.62 17.89
CA LYS A 146 16.62 37.85 17.55
C LYS A 146 17.37 38.36 18.79
N ALA A 147 18.49 37.70 19.10
CA ALA A 147 19.35 38.13 20.19
C ALA A 147 19.72 39.62 19.99
N PRO A 148 19.60 40.47 21.02
CA PRO A 148 19.97 41.87 20.91
C PRO A 148 21.45 41.95 20.51
N ARG A 149 21.74 42.68 19.43
CA ARG A 149 23.11 42.87 18.95
C ARG A 149 23.86 43.76 19.94
N THR A 150 24.59 43.16 20.88
CA THR A 150 25.55 43.87 21.74
C THR A 150 26.77 44.21 20.89
N GLY A 151 26.87 45.44 20.39
CA GLY A 151 28.09 45.89 19.69
C GLY A 151 27.92 46.98 18.63
N GLY A 152 26.72 47.51 18.41
CA GLY A 152 26.56 48.78 17.68
C GLY A 152 26.46 49.92 18.69
N THR A 153 27.31 50.95 18.59
CA THR A 153 27.10 52.23 19.26
C THR A 153 25.85 52.90 18.65
N VAL A 154 24.68 52.37 18.99
CA VAL A 154 23.41 53.01 18.69
C VAL A 154 23.21 54.00 19.83
N ASP A 155 23.52 55.26 19.56
CA ASP A 155 23.18 56.38 20.43
C ASP A 155 21.69 56.24 20.80
N PRO A 156 21.35 55.95 22.07
CA PRO A 156 19.99 55.56 22.48
C PRO A 156 18.97 56.66 22.18
N ASP A 157 19.43 57.89 22.02
CA ASP A 157 18.59 59.05 21.72
C ASP A 157 18.37 59.27 20.22
N ARG A 158 18.98 58.48 19.33
CA ARG A 158 18.92 58.74 17.87
C ARG A 158 17.49 58.68 17.32
N GLY A 159 16.71 57.69 17.76
CA GLY A 159 15.29 57.56 17.40
C GLY A 159 14.42 58.68 17.97
N ILE A 160 14.75 59.17 19.17
CA ILE A 160 14.04 60.29 19.82
C ILE A 160 14.38 61.60 19.11
N LYS A 161 15.66 61.83 18.82
CA LYS A 161 16.16 63.01 18.08
C LYS A 161 15.53 63.11 16.69
N ASP A 162 15.33 61.99 16.00
CA ASP A 162 14.71 61.98 14.67
C ASP A 162 13.19 62.22 14.71
N ALA A 163 12.50 61.82 15.79
CA ALA A 163 11.06 62.05 15.95
C ALA A 163 10.69 63.54 16.12
N PHE A 164 11.61 64.36 16.64
CA PHE A 164 11.40 65.80 16.85
C PHE A 164 12.06 66.70 15.79
N LYS A 165 12.60 66.13 14.71
CA LYS A 165 13.08 66.96 13.60
C LYS A 165 11.90 67.61 12.88
N PRO A 166 11.96 68.91 12.56
CA PRO A 166 10.91 69.57 11.81
C PRO A 166 10.77 68.92 10.43
N LYS A 167 9.54 68.57 10.05
CA LYS A 167 9.23 68.08 8.71
C LYS A 167 9.54 69.21 7.73
N ARG A 168 10.44 68.94 6.78
CA ARG A 168 10.67 69.80 5.62
C ARG A 168 9.46 69.75 4.68
#